data_AF-A0A0B8Z7G8-F1
#
_entry.id   AF-A0A0B8Z7G8-F1
#
_cell.length_a   1.000
_cell.length_b   1.000
_cell.length_c   1.000
_cell.angle_alpha   90.00
_cell.angle_beta   90.00
_cell.angle_gamma   90.00
#
_symmetry.space_group_name_H-M   'P 1'
#
loop_
_entity.id
_entity.type
_entity.pdbx_description
1 polymer ?
#
loop_
_entity_poly.entity_id
_entity_poly.type
_entity_poly.pdbx_seq_one_letter_code
_entity_poly.pdbx_strand_id
1 'polypeptide(L)' 'MFEVIPVDPVRHEFRQGGTLSPSRKHRFRAKFGNGRFRLFFRYSTSAKIIIFAWVNDSDTLRTYGAKNDA' A
#
# COMPACT_ATOMS: atom_id res chain seq x y z
N MET A 1 9.65 -4.56 -5.58
CA MET A 1 8.44 -4.73 -4.74
C MET A 1 8.04 -6.17 -4.60
N PHE A 2 7.94 -6.93 -5.69
CA PHE A 2 7.65 -8.37 -5.62
C PHE A 2 8.74 -9.21 -4.95
N GLU A 3 9.98 -8.73 -4.85
CA GLU A 3 11.04 -9.40 -4.08
C GLU A 3 11.15 -8.89 -2.63
N VAL A 4 10.62 -7.70 -2.33
CA VAL A 4 10.79 -7.05 -1.01
C VAL A 4 9.60 -7.36 -0.10
N ILE A 5 8.38 -7.29 -0.64
CA ILE A 5 7.14 -7.48 0.13
C ILE A 5 7.02 -8.91 0.66
N PRO A 6 7.34 -9.98 -0.09
CA PRO A 6 7.27 -11.33 0.46
C PRO A 6 8.28 -11.63 1.57
N VAL A 7 9.41 -10.92 1.62
CA VAL A 7 10.43 -11.10 2.67
C VAL A 7 9.90 -10.62 4.02
N ASP A 8 9.23 -9.46 4.05
CA ASP A 8 8.53 -8.96 5.23
C ASP A 8 7.33 -8.08 4.82
N PRO A 9 6.12 -8.64 4.76
CA PRO A 9 4.93 -7.92 4.32
C PRO A 9 4.35 -6.97 5.38
N VAL A 10 4.86 -7.02 6.63
CA VAL A 10 4.31 -6.24 7.77
C VAL A 10 5.22 -5.10 8.23
N ARG A 11 6.28 -4.80 7.45
CA ARG A 11 7.17 -3.64 7.68
C ARG A 11 6.37 -2.39 7.96
N HIS A 12 6.84 -1.63 8.95
CA HIS A 12 6.20 -0.38 9.37
C HIS A 12 6.07 0.62 8.21
N GLU A 13 7.02 0.64 7.27
CA GLU A 13 7.01 1.47 6.07
C GLU A 13 5.79 1.22 5.15
N PHE A 14 5.19 0.02 5.22
CA PHE A 14 4.00 -0.34 4.44
C PHE A 14 2.69 -0.08 5.19
N ARG A 15 2.74 0.21 6.49
CA ARG A 15 1.54 0.45 7.29
C ARG A 15 0.95 1.81 6.95
N GLN A 16 -0.35 1.84 6.73
CA GLN A 16 -1.11 3.08 6.62
C GLN A 16 -1.54 3.47 8.05
N GLY A 17 -1.34 4.73 8.44
CA GLY A 17 -1.63 5.23 9.79
C GLY A 17 -3.09 5.05 10.24
N GLY A 18 -3.37 5.44 11.49
CA GLY A 18 -4.59 5.11 12.24
C GLY A 18 -5.92 5.68 11.75
N THR A 19 -5.97 6.37 10.61
CA THR A 19 -7.21 6.95 10.05
C THR A 19 -8.15 5.91 9.42
N LEU A 20 -7.65 4.69 9.18
CA LEU A 20 -8.48 3.58 8.71
C LEU A 20 -9.08 2.85 9.93
N SER A 21 -10.41 2.85 10.01
CA SER A 21 -11.21 2.12 11.00
C SER A 21 -10.62 0.75 11.35
N PRO A 22 -10.67 0.29 12.62
CA PRO A 22 -10.05 -0.96 13.09
C PRO A 22 -10.34 -2.20 12.24
N SER A 23 -11.45 -2.21 11.50
CA SER A 23 -11.87 -3.25 10.57
C SER A 23 -11.05 -3.34 9.27
N ARG A 24 -10.15 -2.37 8.99
CA ARG A 24 -9.34 -2.30 7.75
C ARG A 24 -7.82 -2.34 7.97
N LYS A 25 -7.35 -2.78 9.15
CA LYS A 25 -5.91 -2.86 9.52
C LYS A 25 -5.04 -3.77 8.63
N HIS A 26 -5.63 -4.56 7.73
CA HIS A 26 -4.91 -5.48 6.84
C HIS A 26 -4.53 -4.87 5.47
N ARG A 27 -4.74 -3.56 5.27
CA ARG A 27 -4.37 -2.87 4.04
C ARG A 27 -3.01 -2.18 4.19
N PHE A 28 -2.08 -2.56 3.32
CA PHE A 28 -0.73 -2.04 3.26
C PHE A 28 -0.52 -1.24 1.97
N ARG A 29 0.48 -0.35 1.97
CA ARG A 29 0.87 0.48 0.81
C ARG A 29 2.38 0.58 0.71
N ALA A 30 2.94 0.08 -0.39
CA ALA A 30 4.34 0.31 -0.74
C ALA A 30 4.45 1.48 -1.72
N LYS A 31 5.32 2.46 -1.42
CA LYS A 31 5.62 3.60 -2.31
C LYS A 31 6.89 3.32 -3.11
N PHE A 32 6.91 3.67 -4.40
CA PHE A 32 8.08 3.50 -5.27
C PHE A 32 8.10 4.50 -6.42
N GLY A 33 9.20 4.52 -7.20
CA GLY A 33 9.41 5.49 -8.28
C GLY A 33 9.38 6.92 -7.75
N ASN A 34 10.22 7.21 -6.75
CA ASN A 34 10.26 8.49 -6.05
C ASN A 34 8.91 8.94 -5.44
N GLY A 35 8.11 7.97 -4.97
CA GLY A 35 6.80 8.22 -4.36
C GLY A 35 5.65 8.46 -5.35
N ARG A 36 5.91 8.37 -6.66
CA ARG A 36 4.89 8.47 -7.72
C ARG A 36 3.91 7.30 -7.67
N PHE A 37 4.44 6.09 -7.50
CA PHE A 37 3.64 4.87 -7.51
C PHE A 37 3.40 4.35 -6.09
N ARG A 38 2.24 3.73 -5.91
CA ARG A 38 1.69 3.16 -4.68
C ARG A 38 1.07 1.80 -5.03
N LEU A 39 1.71 0.73 -4.60
CA LEU A 39 1.14 -0.61 -4.65
C LEU A 39 0.35 -0.86 -3.37
N PHE A 40 -0.93 -1.17 -3.51
CA PHE A 40 -1.80 -1.56 -2.40
C PHE A 40 -1.94 -3.07 -2.35
N PHE A 41 -1.76 -3.62 -1.15
CA PHE A 41 -1.85 -5.06 -0.93
C PHE A 41 -2.48 -5.38 0.42
N ARG A 42 -2.88 -6.64 0.58
CA ARG A 42 -3.29 -7.22 1.85
C ARG A 42 -2.36 -8.37 2.19
N TYR A 43 -2.16 -8.57 3.48
CA TYR A 43 -1.45 -9.73 4.00
C TYR A 43 -2.29 -10.40 5.09
N SER A 44 -2.45 -11.72 4.95
CA SER A 44 -3.03 -12.58 5.97
C SER A 44 -1.91 -13.34 6.67
N THR A 45 -1.63 -12.99 7.93
CA THR A 45 -0.59 -13.65 8.72
C THR A 45 -0.92 -15.12 8.98
N SER A 46 -2.20 -15.46 9.20
CA SER A 46 -2.63 -16.83 9.48
C SER A 46 -2.49 -17.73 8.25
N ALA A 47 -2.88 -17.23 7.08
CA ALA A 47 -2.81 -18.01 5.83
C ALA A 47 -1.44 -17.89 5.12
N LYS A 48 -0.59 -16.94 5.53
CA LYS A 48 0.65 -16.55 4.83
C LYS A 48 0.42 -16.20 3.35
N ILE A 49 -0.72 -15.56 3.06
CA ILE A 49 -1.11 -15.15 1.70
C ILE A 49 -0.96 -13.63 1.57
N ILE A 50 -0.33 -13.21 0.46
CA ILE A 50 -0.25 -11.82 0.01
C ILE A 50 -1.18 -11.65 -1.19
N ILE A 51 -2.04 -10.64 -1.13
CA ILE A 51 -2.93 -10.27 -2.24
C ILE A 51 -2.52 -8.88 -2.73
N PHE A 52 -1.99 -8.81 -3.95
CA PHE A 52 -1.75 -7.54 -4.64
C PHE A 52 -3.05 -7.08 -5.28
N ALA A 53 -3.59 -5.94 -4.83
CA ALA A 53 -4.94 -5.51 -5.20
C ALA A 53 -4.94 -4.40 -6.26
N TRP A 54 -3.97 -3.48 -6.22
CA TRP A 54 -3.98 -2.31 -7.10
C TRP A 54 -2.63 -1.58 -7.15
N VAL A 55 -2.28 -1.05 -8.32
CA VAL A 55 -1.21 -0.06 -8.53
C VAL A 55 -1.83 1.18 -9.18
N ASN A 56 -1.58 2.38 -8.64
CA ASN A 56 -1.93 3.61 -9.35
C ASN A 56 -1.03 3.80 -10.57
N ASP A 57 -1.63 4.27 -11.67
CA ASP A 57 -1.00 4.31 -12.99
C ASP A 57 -0.11 5.56 -13.17
N SER A 58 0.68 5.61 -14.26
CA SER A 58 1.53 6.74 -14.64
C SER A 58 0.76 7.99 -15.06
N ASP A 59 -0.44 7.81 -15.60
CA ASP A 59 -1.25 8.82 -16.31
C ASP A 59 -2.26 9.48 -15.36
N THR A 60 -2.71 8.77 -14.33
CA THR A 60 -3.48 9.31 -13.19
C THR A 60 -2.55 9.91 -12.14
N LEU A 61 -1.82 10.95 -12.53
CA LEU A 61 -1.07 11.79 -11.59
C LEU A 61 -2.03 12.32 -10.53
N ARG A 62 -1.72 12.07 -9.24
CA ARG A 62 -2.19 13.00 -8.22
C ARG A 62 -1.48 14.31 -8.50
N THR A 63 -2.18 15.28 -9.06
CA THR A 63 -1.79 16.68 -8.96
C THR A 63 -1.62 16.96 -7.47
N TYR A 64 -0.38 17.19 -7.06
CA TYR A 64 -0.03 17.55 -5.70
C TYR A 64 -0.89 18.77 -5.32
N GLY A 65 -1.89 18.59 -4.43
CA GLY A 65 -2.86 19.64 -4.05
C GLY A 65 -4.35 19.38 -4.37
N ALA A 66 -4.76 18.25 -4.96
CA ALA A 66 -6.17 17.94 -5.17
C ALA A 66 -6.91 17.60 -3.85
N LYS A 67 -8.17 18.06 -3.69
CA LYS A 67 -9.02 17.93 -2.48
C LYS A 67 -9.19 16.50 -1.91
N ASN A 68 -8.83 15.46 -2.65
CA ASN A 68 -8.92 14.06 -2.22
C ASN A 68 -7.56 13.45 -1.84
N ASP A 69 -6.55 14.27 -1.54
CA ASP A 69 -5.25 13.79 -1.10
C ASP A 69 -5.29 13.39 0.39
N ALA A 70 -5.54 12.10 0.63
CA ALA A 70 -5.41 11.41 1.92
C ALA A 70 -4.09 10.64 2.03
#